data_AF-A0A9N9JZK2-F1
#
_entry.id   AF-A0A9N9JZK2-F1
#
_cell.length_a   1.000
_cell.length_b   1.000
_cell.length_c   1.000
_cell.angle_alpha   90.00
_cell.angle_beta   90.00
_cell.angle_gamma   90.00
#
_symmetry.space_group_name_H-M   'P 1'
#
loop_
_entity.id
_entity.type
_entity.pdbx_description
1 polymer ?
#
loop_
_entity_poly.entity_id
_entity_poly.type
_entity_poly.pdbx_seq_one_letter_code
_entity_poly.pdbx_strand_id
1 'polypeptide(L)' 'SGENKCTDKIPDIRPLGYPFDRPFKNNSYKQTFEGLSNVAIRDFTIVWTDTDFRE' A
#
# COMPACT_ATOMS: atom_id res chain seq x y z
N SER A 1 38.53 -10.17 -12.06
CA SER A 1 37.57 -9.38 -11.28
C SER A 1 36.26 -9.36 -12.04
N GLY A 2 35.33 -10.25 -11.69
CA GLY A 2 34.02 -10.32 -12.34
C GLY A 2 33.08 -9.40 -11.59
N GLU A 3 32.77 -8.25 -12.18
CA GLU A 3 31.75 -7.35 -11.65
C GLU A 3 30.39 -8.08 -11.67
N ASN A 4 29.97 -8.60 -10.52
CA ASN A 4 28.58 -8.97 -10.29
C ASN A 4 27.75 -7.67 -10.33
N LYS A 5 27.31 -7.28 -11.52
CA LYS A 5 26.34 -6.21 -11.69
C LYS A 5 25.03 -6.69 -11.08
N CYS A 6 24.83 -6.32 -9.83
CA CYS A 6 23.56 -6.36 -9.13
C CYS A 6 22.49 -5.73 -10.04
N THR A 7 21.76 -6.57 -10.77
CA THR A 7 20.59 -6.21 -11.56
C THR A 7 19.35 -6.12 -10.67
N ASP A 8 19.52 -5.95 -9.36
CA ASP A 8 18.46 -5.92 -8.34
C ASP A 8 17.70 -4.59 -8.38
N LYS A 9 17.23 -4.20 -9.56
CA LYS A 9 16.26 -3.13 -9.71
C LYS A 9 14.92 -3.65 -9.22
N ILE A 10 14.28 -2.88 -8.36
CA ILE A 10 12.91 -3.13 -7.90
C ILE A 10 12.03 -3.28 -9.15
N PRO A 11 11.21 -4.35 -9.26
CA PRO A 11 10.45 -4.65 -10.47
C PRO A 11 9.27 -3.69 -10.70
N ASP A 12 9.13 -2.66 -9.86
CA ASP A 12 8.19 -1.56 -10.02
C ASP A 12 8.99 -0.26 -10.26
N ILE A 13 8.71 0.39 -11.39
CA ILE A 13 9.34 1.66 -11.78
C ILE A 13 8.81 2.83 -10.92
N ARG A 14 7.67 2.66 -10.28
CA ARG A 14 7.03 3.71 -9.49
C ARG A 14 7.78 3.92 -8.17
N PRO A 15 7.68 5.12 -7.58
CA PRO A 15 8.20 5.35 -6.24
C PRO A 15 7.66 4.32 -5.25
N LEU A 16 8.50 3.88 -4.32
CA LEU A 16 8.06 3.03 -3.23
C LEU A 16 6.94 3.71 -2.45
N GLY A 17 5.87 2.97 -2.18
CA GLY A 17 4.67 3.50 -1.54
C GLY A 17 3.64 4.09 -2.49
N TYR A 18 3.87 4.13 -3.82
CA TYR A 18 2.86 4.56 -4.78
C TYR A 18 1.55 3.79 -4.63
N PRO A 19 0.37 4.45 -4.63
CA PRO A 19 0.14 5.90 -4.82
C PRO A 19 0.12 6.73 -3.53
N PHE A 20 0.47 6.16 -2.38
CA PHE A 20 0.44 6.79 -1.06
C PHE A 20 1.75 7.48 -0.67
N ASP A 21 2.71 7.59 -1.59
CA ASP A 21 3.93 8.37 -1.47
C ASP A 21 3.67 9.89 -1.43
N ARG A 22 2.41 10.32 -1.62
CA ARG A 22 2.00 11.72 -1.79
C ARG A 22 0.78 12.06 -0.93
N PRO A 23 0.60 13.34 -0.56
CA PRO A 23 -0.60 13.78 0.15
C PRO A 23 -1.89 13.55 -0.66
N PHE A 24 -2.97 13.26 0.06
CA PHE A 24 -4.31 13.17 -0.53
C PHE A 24 -4.88 14.53 -0.93
N LYS A 25 -5.70 14.54 -1.98
CA LYS A 25 -6.52 15.70 -2.35
C LYS A 25 -7.44 16.05 -1.18
N ASN A 26 -7.37 17.30 -0.72
CA ASN A 26 -8.14 17.81 0.42
C ASN A 26 -8.06 16.92 1.67
N ASN A 27 -6.92 16.25 1.88
CA ASN A 27 -6.73 15.29 2.97
C ASN A 27 -7.77 14.14 3.00
N SER A 28 -8.30 13.76 1.84
CA SER A 28 -9.33 12.73 1.70
C SER A 28 -8.95 11.67 0.66
N TYR A 29 -8.76 10.43 1.10
CA TYR A 29 -8.52 9.30 0.19
C TYR A 29 -9.73 9.09 -0.74
N LYS A 30 -10.96 9.26 -0.23
CA LYS A 30 -12.18 9.12 -1.03
C LYS A 30 -12.21 10.11 -2.20
N GLN A 31 -11.93 11.40 -1.93
CA GLN A 31 -11.87 12.41 -2.99
C GLN A 31 -10.65 12.25 -3.92
N THR A 32 -9.57 11.65 -3.43
CA THR A 32 -8.38 11.37 -4.25
C THR A 32 -8.66 10.32 -5.32
N PHE A 33 -9.46 9.30 -4.99
CA PHE A 33 -9.74 8.17 -5.88
C PHE A 33 -11.14 8.18 -6.50
N GLU A 34 -11.94 9.23 -6.26
CA GLU A 34 -13.29 9.37 -6.80
C GLU A 34 -13.29 9.35 -8.33
N GLY A 35 -14.12 8.50 -8.93
CA GLY A 35 -14.28 8.38 -10.38
C GLY A 35 -13.20 7.58 -11.11
N LEU A 36 -12.17 7.08 -10.42
CA LEU A 36 -11.15 6.22 -11.03
C LEU A 36 -11.68 4.78 -11.18
N SER A 37 -11.82 4.31 -12.41
CA SER A 37 -12.33 2.96 -12.72
C SER A 37 -11.36 1.83 -12.36
N ASN A 38 -10.09 2.14 -12.10
CA ASN A 38 -9.03 1.20 -11.76
C ASN A 38 -8.74 1.12 -10.25
N VAL A 39 -9.58 1.72 -9.41
CA VAL A 39 -9.44 1.72 -7.95
C VAL A 39 -10.74 1.26 -7.30
N ALA A 40 -10.64 0.48 -6.22
CA ALA A 40 -11.76 0.06 -5.40
C ALA A 40 -11.48 0.36 -3.92
N ILE A 41 -12.45 0.94 -3.22
CA ILE A 41 -12.43 1.16 -1.77
C ILE A 41 -13.35 0.10 -1.15
N ARG A 42 -12.86 -0.59 -0.11
CA ARG A 42 -13.61 -1.64 0.59
C ARG A 42 -13.45 -1.49 2.10
N ASP A 43 -14.56 -1.53 2.80
CA ASP A 43 -14.56 -1.53 4.27
C ASP A 43 -14.26 -2.94 4.79
N PHE A 44 -13.45 -3.03 5.84
CA PHE A 44 -13.15 -4.29 6.53
C PHE A 44 -13.03 -4.05 8.03
N THR A 45 -13.17 -5.12 8.81
CA THR A 45 -13.09 -5.09 10.27
C THR A 45 -11.97 -6.02 10.72
N ILE A 46 -11.06 -5.49 11.54
CA ILE A 46 -10.05 -6.28 12.25
C ILE A 46 -10.61 -6.59 13.63
N VAL A 47 -10.68 -7.87 13.99
CA VAL A 47 -11.12 -8.33 15.31
C VAL A 47 -9.93 -8.94 16.02
N TRP A 48 -9.58 -8.40 17.18
CA TRP A 48 -8.65 -9.06 18.10
C TRP A 48 -9.44 -10.10 18.90
N THR A 49 -9.07 -11.37 18.77
CA THR A 49 -9.67 -12.47 19.53
C THR A 49 -8.64 -12.99 20.52
N ASP A 50 -8.87 -12.75 21.81
CA ASP A 50 -8.11 -13.39 22.86
C ASP A 50 -8.88 -14.64 23.32
N THR A 51 -8.60 -15.78 22.69
CA THR A 51 -9.20 -17.08 23.05
C THR A 51 -8.28 -17.95 23.91
N ASP A 52 -7.05 -17.50 24.15
CA ASP A 52 -5.96 -18.32 24.68
C ASP A 52 -5.46 -17.87 26.07
N PHE A 53 -5.92 -16.72 26.60
CA PHE A 53 -5.74 -16.42 28.02
C PHE A 53 -6.70 -17.26 28.88
N ARG A 54 -6.22 -18.42 29.34
CA ARG A 54 -6.77 -19.15 30.47
C ARG A 54 -5.82 -18.96 31.65
N GLU A 55 -6.32 -18.37 32.75
CA GLU A 55 -5.62 -18.32 34.05
C GLU A 55 -5.37 -19.72 34.62
#